data_AF-A0A529MH90-F1
#
_entry.id   AF-A0A529MH90-F1
#
_cell.length_a   1.000
_cell.length_b   1.000
_cell.length_c   1.000
_cell.angle_alpha   90.00
_cell.angle_beta   90.00
_cell.angle_gamma   90.00
#
_symmetry.space_group_name_H-M   'P 1'
#
loop_
_entity.id
_entity.type
_entity.pdbx_description
1 polymer ?
#
loop_
_entity_poly.entity_id
_entity_poly.type
_entity_poly.pdbx_seq_one_letter_code
_entity_poly.pdbx_strand_id
1 'polypeptide(L)'
;MLLVFEDIHWIDPTSLELLDRLVPQIPRLAVLAIFSFRPEFEPRWIGHPRVTSLALNRLSHRQGAALVQRLTGGKALPGGLLEQMVAKTDGVPLFLEEVT
;
A
#
# COMPACT_ATOMS: atom_id res chain seq x y z
N MET A 1 0.60 18.93 8.80
CA MET A 1 -0.60 18.54 8.02
C MET A 1 -0.30 17.24 7.28
N LEU A 2 -1.25 16.30 7.22
CA LEU A 2 -1.14 15.07 6.44
C LEU A 2 -2.14 15.14 5.28
N LEU A 3 -1.65 14.92 4.06
CA LEU A 3 -2.47 14.76 2.86
C LEU A 3 -2.30 13.34 2.34
N VAL A 4 -3.40 12.68 2.01
CA VAL A 4 -3.39 11.32 1.47
C VAL A 4 -4.19 11.33 0.17
N PHE A 5 -3.54 10.90 -0.90
CA PHE A 5 -4.13 10.76 -2.22
C PHE A 5 -4.06 9.28 -2.60
N GLU A 6 -5.23 8.64 -2.65
CA GLU A 6 -5.34 7.24 -3.00
C GLU A 6 -5.67 7.07 -4.48
N ASP A 7 -5.21 5.96 -5.06
CA ASP A 7 -5.55 5.54 -6.42
C ASP A 7 -5.30 6.61 -7.50
N ILE A 8 -4.20 7.38 -7.38
CA ILE A 8 -3.93 8.52 -8.27
C ILE A 8 -3.69 8.11 -9.74
N HIS A 9 -3.57 6.82 -10.03
CA HIS A 9 -3.56 6.28 -11.39
C HIS A 9 -4.90 6.47 -12.12
N TRP A 10 -5.98 6.80 -11.42
CA TRP A 10 -7.28 7.16 -11.99
C TRP A 10 -7.55 8.67 -12.03
N ILE A 11 -6.58 9.49 -11.61
CA ILE A 11 -6.74 10.93 -11.54
C ILE A 11 -6.91 11.52 -12.95
N ASP A 12 -7.74 12.55 -13.09
CA ASP A 12 -7.86 13.25 -14.37
C ASP A 12 -6.59 14.07 -14.68
N PRO A 13 -6.33 14.38 -15.97
CA PRO A 13 -5.10 15.07 -16.37
C PRO A 13 -4.89 16.44 -15.71
N THR A 14 -5.96 17.19 -15.44
CA THR A 14 -5.87 18.55 -14.88
C THR A 14 -5.45 18.48 -13.41
N SER A 15 -6.03 17.54 -12.67
CA SER A 15 -5.65 17.29 -11.27
C SER A 15 -4.23 16.73 -11.15
N LEU A 16 -3.79 15.88 -12.10
CA LEU A 16 -2.39 15.43 -12.14
C LEU A 16 -1.42 16.61 -12.34
N GLU A 17 -1.75 17.53 -13.25
CA GLU A 17 -0.94 18.72 -13.48
C GLU A 17 -0.85 19.62 -12.23
N LEU A 18 -1.93 19.70 -11.45
CA LEU A 18 -1.91 20.40 -10.17
C LEU A 18 -0.96 19.73 -9.18
N LEU A 19 -0.99 18.40 -9.07
CA LEU A 19 -0.08 17.66 -8.19
C LEU A 19 1.37 17.80 -8.63
N ASP A 20 1.65 17.77 -9.95
CA ASP A 20 2.97 17.98 -10.53
C ASP A 20 3.58 19.31 -10.09
N ARG A 21 2.75 20.34 -9.94
CA ARG A 21 3.17 21.67 -9.46
C ARG A 21 3.25 21.75 -7.94
N LEU A 22 2.40 21.01 -7.22
CA LEU A 22 2.30 21.08 -5.76
C LEU A 22 3.40 20.28 -5.05
N VAL A 23 3.70 19.07 -5.53
CA VAL A 23 4.68 18.17 -4.89
C VAL A 23 6.07 18.81 -4.73
N PRO A 24 6.63 19.53 -5.73
CA PRO A 24 7.91 20.22 -5.58
C PRO A 24 7.93 21.32 -4.49
N GLN A 25 6.76 21.83 -4.09
CA GLN A 25 6.63 22.89 -3.09
C GLN A 25 6.49 22.34 -1.66
N ILE A 26 5.96 21.12 -1.50
CA ILE A 26 5.81 20.42 -0.21
C ILE A 26 7.05 20.51 0.68
N PRO A 27 8.30 20.38 0.18
CA PRO A 27 9.46 20.39 1.04
C PRO A 27 9.75 21.72 1.75
N ARG A 28 9.01 22.79 1.43
CA ARG A 28 9.06 24.10 2.11
C ARG A 28 7.91 24.29 3.11
N LEU A 29 7.05 23.28 3.27
CA LEU A 29 5.83 23.33 4.06
C LEU A 29 5.88 22.27 5.18
N ALA A 30 5.10 22.47 6.24
CA ALA A 30 4.90 21.46 7.30
C ALA A 30 3.86 20.41 6.88
N VAL A 31 4.10 19.76 5.73
CA VAL A 31 3.18 18.82 5.07
C VAL A 31 3.87 17.49 4.82
N LEU A 32 3.22 16.39 5.20
CA LEU A 32 3.50 15.06 4.69
C LEU A 32 2.41 14.71 3.68
N ALA A 33 2.79 14.36 2.46
CA ALA A 33 1.86 13.86 1.45
C ALA A 33 2.18 12.41 1.10
N ILE A 34 1.14 11.57 1.11
CA ILE A 34 1.21 10.16 0.75
C ILE A 34 0.39 9.96 -0.52
N PHE A 35 0.96 9.23 -1.48
CA PHE A 35 0.35 8.95 -2.76
C PHE A 35 0.36 7.43 -2.97
N SER A 36 -0.80 6.83 -3.24
CA SER A 36 -0.90 5.43 -3.64
C SER A 36 -1.30 5.33 -5.12
N PHE A 37 -0.65 4.42 -5.84
CA PHE A 37 -0.87 4.19 -7.26
C PHE A 37 -0.34 2.83 -7.69
N ARG A 38 -0.75 2.40 -8.88
CA ARG A 38 -0.25 1.16 -9.49
C ARG A 38 1.17 1.35 -10.04
N PRO A 39 2.03 0.33 -10.02
CA PRO A 39 3.44 0.45 -10.45
C PRO A 39 3.65 0.98 -11.86
N GLU A 40 2.67 0.80 -12.75
CA GLU A 40 2.74 1.25 -14.15
C GLU A 40 2.47 2.75 -14.31
N PHE A 41 2.05 3.43 -13.24
CA PHE A 41 1.81 4.87 -13.23
C PHE A 41 3.07 5.62 -12.79
N GLU A 42 3.59 6.50 -13.66
CA GLU A 42 4.86 7.20 -13.46
C GLU A 42 4.69 8.73 -13.33
N PRO A 43 4.29 9.25 -12.15
CA PRO A 43 4.34 10.67 -11.86
C PRO A 43 5.74 11.27 -12.02
N ARG A 44 5.81 12.53 -12.48
CA ARG A 44 7.09 13.21 -12.76
C ARG A 44 7.95 13.45 -11.52
N TRP A 45 7.36 13.42 -10.34
CA TRP A 45 8.05 13.63 -9.07
C TRP A 45 8.68 12.37 -8.49
N ILE A 46 8.49 11.19 -9.11
CA ILE A 46 9.24 9.98 -8.74
C ILE A 46 10.74 10.23 -8.96
N GLY A 47 11.56 9.84 -7.98
CA GLY A 47 13.02 10.03 -8.01
C GLY A 47 13.50 11.43 -7.57
N HIS A 48 12.59 12.35 -7.28
CA HIS A 48 12.97 13.65 -6.72
C HIS A 48 13.59 13.47 -5.31
N PRO A 49 14.63 14.23 -4.90
CA PRO A 49 15.39 13.97 -3.67
C PRO A 49 14.61 13.95 -2.35
N ARG A 50 13.40 14.53 -2.33
CA ARG A 50 12.51 14.57 -1.15
C ARG A 50 11.23 13.74 -1.33
N VAL A 51 11.23 12.83 -2.29
CA VAL A 51 10.18 11.86 -2.53
C VAL A 51 10.75 10.47 -2.26
N THR A 52 10.08 9.69 -1.44
CA THR A 52 10.44 8.31 -1.15
C THR A 52 9.39 7.39 -1.75
N SER A 53 9.82 6.47 -2.60
CA SER A 53 8.95 5.42 -3.14
C SER A 53 9.02 4.18 -2.25
N LEU A 54 7.86 3.71 -1.79
CA LEU A 54 7.73 2.47 -1.05
C LEU A 54 6.99 1.44 -1.92
N ALA A 55 7.70 0.41 -2.38
CA ALA A 55 7.08 -0.69 -3.10
C ALA A 55 6.36 -1.62 -2.10
N LEU A 56 5.04 -1.76 -2.25
CA LEU A 56 4.24 -2.69 -1.46
C LEU A 56 4.19 -4.04 -2.16
N ASN A 57 5.04 -4.96 -1.70
CA ASN A 57 5.09 -6.34 -2.20
C ASN A 57 4.05 -7.22 -1.51
N ARG A 58 3.74 -8.36 -2.14
CA ARG A 58 2.97 -9.45 -1.52
C ARG A 58 3.60 -9.87 -0.19
N LEU A 59 2.75 -10.24 0.77
CA LEU A 59 3.21 -10.77 2.04
C LEU A 59 3.94 -12.09 1.82
N SER A 60 5.11 -12.22 2.43
CA SER A 60 5.75 -13.53 2.58
C SER A 60 4.87 -14.47 3.41
N HIS A 61 5.10 -15.77 3.30
CA HIS A 61 4.38 -16.77 4.09
C HIS A 61 4.41 -16.47 5.60
N ARG A 62 5.56 -16.05 6.11
CA ARG A 62 5.73 -15.66 7.52
C ARG A 62 4.89 -14.43 7.89
N GLN A 63 4.82 -13.43 7.02
CA GLN A 63 4.02 -12.23 7.25
C GLN A 63 2.52 -12.52 7.16
N GLY A 64 2.09 -13.34 6.19
CA GLY A 64 0.71 -13.80 6.06
C GLY A 64 0.25 -14.60 7.28
N ALA A 65 1.08 -15.55 7.76
CA ALA A 65 0.82 -16.30 8.98
C ALA A 65 0.67 -15.38 10.21
N ALA A 66 1.55 -14.38 10.35
CA ALA A 66 1.47 -13.40 11.43
C ALA A 66 0.21 -12.52 11.35
N LEU A 67 -0.23 -12.19 10.13
CA LEU A 67 -1.48 -11.45 9.91
C LEU A 67 -2.70 -12.29 10.32
N VAL A 68 -2.80 -13.53 9.85
CA VAL A 68 -3.88 -14.46 10.21
C VAL A 68 -3.95 -14.66 11.73
N GLN A 69 -2.82 -14.90 12.41
CA GLN A 69 -2.80 -15.04 13.87
C GLN A 69 -3.33 -13.80 14.61
N ARG A 70 -3.08 -12.60 14.08
CA ARG A 70 -3.63 -11.35 14.65
C ARG A 70 -5.13 -11.24 14.40
N LEU A 71 -5.58 -11.57 13.19
CA LEU A 71 -6.99 -11.54 12.80
C LEU A 71 -7.83 -12.55 13.59
N THR A 72 -7.32 -13.74 13.89
CA THR A 72 -8.01 -14.76 14.70
C THR A 72 -7.97 -14.49 16.21
N GLY A 73 -7.35 -13.39 16.65
CA GLY A 73 -7.13 -13.10 18.07
C GLY A 73 -6.28 -14.16 18.78
N GLY A 74 -5.37 -14.83 18.06
CA GLY A 74 -4.51 -15.87 18.61
C GLY A 74 -5.19 -17.23 18.84
N LYS A 75 -6.43 -17.42 18.36
CA LYS A 75 -7.10 -18.73 18.41
C LYS A 75 -6.33 -19.73 17.56
N ALA A 76 -6.12 -20.93 18.10
CA ALA A 76 -5.53 -22.03 17.35
C ALA A 76 -6.44 -22.41 16.19
N LEU A 77 -5.92 -22.29 14.98
CA LEU A 77 -6.60 -22.79 13.78
C LEU A 77 -6.39 -24.31 13.68
N PRO A 78 -7.37 -25.06 13.15
CA PRO A 78 -7.20 -26.46 12.78
C PRO A 78 -5.93 -26.66 11.94
N GLY A 79 -5.24 -27.79 12.14
CA GLY A 79 -3.97 -28.09 11.49
C GLY A 79 -4.04 -27.91 9.96
N GLY A 80 -3.09 -27.14 9.41
CA GLY A 80 -2.99 -26.86 7.97
C GLY A 80 -3.93 -25.78 7.43
N LEU A 81 -4.92 -25.29 8.19
CA LEU A 81 -5.83 -24.25 7.70
C LEU A 81 -5.10 -22.91 7.46
N LEU A 82 -4.14 -22.56 8.32
CA LEU A 82 -3.32 -21.37 8.16
C LEU A 82 -2.50 -21.42 6.85
N GLU A 83 -1.89 -22.57 6.57
CA GLU A 83 -1.10 -22.78 5.35
C GLU A 83 -2.00 -22.71 4.10
N GLN A 84 -3.21 -23.26 4.18
CA GLN A 84 -4.20 -23.15 3.11
C GLN A 84 -4.66 -21.71 2.88
N MET A 85 -4.90 -20.93 3.94
CA MET A 85 -5.28 -19.52 3.84
C MET A 85 -4.16 -18.70 3.20
N VAL A 86 -2.91 -18.87 3.65
CA VAL A 86 -1.76 -18.15 3.09
C VAL A 86 -1.49 -18.56 1.63
N ALA A 87 -1.62 -19.84 1.30
CA ALA A 87 -1.45 -20.33 -0.07
C ALA A 87 -2.56 -19.85 -1.01
N LYS A 88 -3.83 -19.84 -0.57
CA LYS A 88 -4.98 -19.43 -1.40
C LYS A 88 -5.03 -17.93 -1.70
N THR A 89 -4.50 -17.13 -0.78
CA THR A 89 -4.54 -15.65 -0.89
C THR A 89 -3.33 -15.07 -1.61
N ASP A 90 -2.33 -15.91 -1.90
CA ASP A 90 -1.12 -15.55 -2.65
C ASP A 90 -0.41 -14.30 -2.06
N GLY A 91 -0.45 -14.17 -0.73
CA GLY A 91 0.15 -13.08 0.01
C GLY A 91 -0.57 -11.73 -0.12
N VAL A 92 -1.81 -11.69 -0.62
CA VAL A 92 -2.65 -10.48 -0.66
C VAL A 92 -3.31 -10.27 0.71
N PRO A 93 -3.01 -9.19 1.45
CA PRO A 93 -3.54 -8.96 2.80
C PRO A 93 -5.08 -8.91 2.85
N LEU A 94 -5.71 -8.27 1.86
CA LEU A 94 -7.17 -8.12 1.82
C LEU A 94 -7.86 -9.48 1.75
N PHE A 95 -7.37 -10.39 0.90
CA PHE A 95 -7.95 -11.73 0.79
C PHE A 95 -7.68 -12.57 2.04
N LEU A 96 -6.59 -12.33 2.78
CA LEU A 96 -6.36 -12.96 4.08
C LEU A 96 -7.41 -12.51 5.11
N GLU A 97 -7.81 -11.24 5.09
CA GLU A 97 -8.85 -10.72 5.97
C GLU A 97 -10.23 -11.30 5.64
N GLU A 98 -10.60 -11.40 4.36
CA GLU A 98 -11.93 -11.91 3.96
C GLU A 98 -12.15 -13.41 4.26
N VAL A 99 -11.08 -14.20 4.37
CA VAL A 99 -11.16 -15.65 4.60
C VAL A 99 -10.91 -16.08 6.04
N THR A 100 -10.51 -15.15 6.93
CA THR A 100 -10.19 -15.43 8.35
C THR A 100 -11.38 -15.16 9.25
#